data_AF-A0A7S8F3S3-F1
#
_entry.id   AF-A0A7S8F3S3-F1
#
_cell.length_a   1.000
_cell.length_b   1.000
_cell.length_c   1.000
_cell.angle_alpha   90.00
_cell.angle_beta   90.00
_cell.angle_gamma   90.00
#
_symmetry.space_group_name_H-M   'P 1'
#
loop_
_entity.id
_entity.type
_entity.pdbx_description
1 polymer ?
#
loop_
_entity_poly.entity_id
_entity_poly.type
_entity_poly.pdbx_seq_one_letter_code
_entity_poly.pdbx_strand_id
1 'polypeptide(L)'
;MGLWRRPWPWRELGIDATTDTQAIREAYARKVTSLGLSTSTTSFSRLNEARDAALSIAASGITGTVGEPQEPEAHPTANGSRIERLFGRLEIWRLWIVTLALVALLLMKLLGVVTNFFDEPEDDGRRVVSKDYTWNGARVDEVVPALFGESFTYERLKRANPAFAEELISGIGDEYGDTDLENARSFLRSTMMNSRAFLPRTELLQLSRLQLSWLRAAREEGGTACREVTGHSYFDGVPMLDKAALSEEQAIAREWIASIDFVPKGVDNPEPQRALPTWTMAAVQRSTGLDPIAINASLANLTDQHRCDVTIALLEALLARPQDAPSSLLVSI
;
A
#
# COMPACT_ATOMS: atom_id res chain seq x y z
N MET A 1 -18.48 -17.76 -22.66
CA MET A 1 -19.08 -16.56 -22.03
C MET A 1 -18.09 -15.43 -22.19
N GLY A 2 -18.50 -14.34 -22.85
CA GLY A 2 -17.60 -13.21 -23.11
C GLY A 2 -17.16 -12.57 -21.80
N LEU A 3 -15.86 -12.27 -21.70
CA LEU A 3 -15.18 -11.66 -20.55
C LEU A 3 -15.88 -10.36 -20.06
N TRP A 4 -16.66 -9.73 -20.93
CA TRP A 4 -17.33 -8.44 -20.74
C TRP A 4 -18.55 -8.42 -19.80
N ARG A 5 -19.05 -9.58 -19.34
CA ARG A 5 -20.22 -9.63 -18.43
C ARG A 5 -19.88 -9.95 -16.98
N ARG A 6 -18.60 -10.04 -16.62
CA ARG A 6 -18.23 -10.30 -15.23
C ARG A 6 -18.52 -9.05 -14.40
N PRO A 7 -19.16 -9.19 -13.23
CA PRO A 7 -19.27 -8.08 -12.31
C PRO A 7 -17.91 -7.78 -11.68
N TRP A 8 -17.75 -6.56 -11.20
CA TRP A 8 -16.64 -6.22 -10.30
C TRP A 8 -16.76 -7.06 -9.01
N PRO A 9 -15.65 -7.52 -8.40
CA PRO A 9 -14.24 -7.31 -8.76
C PRO A 9 -13.67 -8.29 -9.81
N TRP A 10 -14.42 -9.33 -10.15
CA TRP A 10 -13.96 -10.45 -10.99
C TRP A 10 -13.55 -10.04 -12.41
N ARG A 11 -14.19 -9.00 -12.96
CA ARG A 11 -13.83 -8.41 -14.26
C ARG A 11 -12.40 -7.88 -14.30
N GLU A 12 -11.98 -7.16 -13.26
CA GLU A 12 -10.64 -6.56 -13.18
C GLU A 12 -9.55 -7.64 -13.11
N LEU A 13 -9.80 -8.68 -12.29
CA LEU A 13 -8.90 -9.83 -12.15
C LEU A 13 -8.92 -10.77 -13.37
N GLY A 14 -9.93 -10.67 -14.23
CA GLY A 14 -10.06 -11.52 -15.42
C GLY A 14 -10.42 -12.98 -15.14
N ILE A 15 -10.96 -13.30 -13.96
CA ILE A 15 -11.39 -14.65 -13.54
C ILE A 15 -12.89 -14.71 -13.28
N ASP A 16 -13.48 -15.90 -13.28
CA ASP A 16 -14.88 -16.08 -12.84
C ASP A 16 -14.96 -15.99 -11.29
N ALA A 17 -16.15 -15.70 -10.76
CA ALA A 17 -16.36 -15.61 -9.32
C ALA A 17 -16.02 -16.92 -8.63
N THR A 18 -15.16 -16.86 -7.62
CA THR A 18 -14.62 -18.04 -6.94
C THR A 18 -14.37 -17.76 -5.46
N THR A 19 -14.48 -18.80 -4.63
CA THR A 19 -14.05 -18.77 -3.22
C THR A 19 -12.60 -19.26 -3.05
N ASP A 20 -11.94 -19.67 -4.13
CA ASP A 20 -10.55 -20.09 -4.12
C ASP A 20 -9.60 -18.89 -4.02
N THR A 21 -9.07 -18.67 -2.81
CA THR A 21 -8.12 -17.59 -2.53
C THR A 21 -6.81 -17.71 -3.32
N GLN A 22 -6.38 -18.92 -3.66
CA GLN A 22 -5.18 -19.13 -4.47
C GLN A 22 -5.42 -18.66 -5.90
N ALA A 23 -6.55 -19.04 -6.50
CA ALA A 23 -6.93 -18.60 -7.84
C ALA A 23 -7.03 -17.07 -7.96
N ILE A 24 -7.52 -16.38 -6.91
CA ILE A 24 -7.58 -14.92 -6.83
C ILE A 24 -6.17 -14.31 -6.86
N ARG A 25 -5.25 -14.82 -6.02
CA ARG A 25 -3.87 -14.31 -5.94
C ARG A 25 -3.10 -14.53 -7.24
N GLU A 26 -3.25 -15.69 -7.87
CA GLU A 26 -2.62 -15.99 -9.16
C GLU A 26 -3.15 -15.09 -10.28
N ALA A 27 -4.46 -14.79 -10.27
CA ALA A 27 -5.06 -13.86 -11.24
C ALA A 27 -4.51 -12.45 -11.09
N TYR A 28 -4.42 -11.96 -9.85
CA TYR A 28 -3.80 -10.68 -9.55
C TYR A 28 -2.33 -10.63 -10.01
N ALA A 29 -1.52 -11.65 -9.68
CA ALA A 29 -0.12 -11.71 -10.09
C ALA A 29 0.07 -11.69 -11.62
N ARG A 30 -0.79 -12.43 -12.35
CA ARG A 30 -0.81 -12.39 -13.83
C ARG A 30 -1.15 -10.99 -14.34
N LYS A 31 -2.12 -10.30 -13.72
CA LYS A 31 -2.52 -8.95 -14.09
C LYS A 31 -1.42 -7.92 -13.84
N VAL A 32 -0.79 -7.94 -12.66
CA VAL A 32 0.38 -7.10 -12.32
C VAL A 32 1.49 -7.29 -13.36
N THR A 33 1.82 -8.53 -13.69
CA THR A 33 2.85 -8.83 -14.70
C THR A 33 2.48 -8.30 -16.08
N SER A 34 1.19 -8.38 -16.46
CA SER A 34 0.71 -7.93 -17.77
C SER A 34 0.64 -6.40 -17.93
N LEU A 35 0.52 -5.65 -16.83
CA LEU A 35 0.47 -4.19 -16.86
C LEU A 35 1.86 -3.58 -17.12
N GLY A 36 2.93 -4.27 -16.73
CA GLY A 36 4.30 -3.81 -16.87
C GLY A 36 4.67 -2.69 -15.88
N LEU A 37 5.93 -2.26 -15.90
CA LEU A 37 6.46 -1.24 -14.99
C LEU A 37 6.04 0.20 -15.35
N SER A 38 5.41 0.41 -16.52
CA SER A 38 5.12 1.74 -17.07
C SER A 38 3.64 2.17 -16.96
N THR A 39 2.80 1.42 -16.25
CA THR A 39 1.38 1.74 -16.09
C THR A 39 1.12 2.78 -15.01
N SER A 40 0.06 3.58 -15.21
CA SER A 40 -0.35 4.63 -14.26
C SER A 40 -0.69 4.05 -12.88
N THR A 41 -0.39 4.82 -11.83
CA THR A 41 -0.72 4.52 -10.42
C THR A 41 -2.19 4.16 -10.23
N THR A 42 -3.10 4.83 -10.95
CA THR A 42 -4.55 4.56 -10.94
C THR A 42 -4.90 3.13 -11.36
N SER A 43 -4.22 2.58 -12.38
CA SER A 43 -4.48 1.21 -12.87
C SER A 43 -4.06 0.16 -11.84
N PHE A 44 -2.97 0.42 -11.11
CA PHE A 44 -2.52 -0.43 -10.02
C PHE A 44 -3.44 -0.34 -8.80
N SER A 45 -3.88 0.87 -8.44
CA SER A 45 -4.82 1.08 -7.33
C SER A 45 -6.13 0.32 -7.54
N ARG A 46 -6.77 0.46 -8.71
CA ARG A 46 -8.00 -0.27 -9.07
C ARG A 46 -7.82 -1.80 -9.01
N LEU A 47 -6.66 -2.29 -9.45
CA LEU A 47 -6.35 -3.73 -9.41
C LEU A 47 -6.16 -4.24 -7.96
N ASN A 48 -5.54 -3.43 -7.09
CA ASN A 48 -5.40 -3.73 -5.67
C ASN A 48 -6.77 -3.78 -4.98
N GLU A 49 -7.62 -2.79 -5.20
CA GLU A 49 -8.99 -2.75 -4.67
C GLU A 49 -9.80 -3.98 -5.12
N ALA A 50 -9.69 -4.35 -6.41
CA ALA A 50 -10.38 -5.54 -6.92
C ALA A 50 -9.88 -6.84 -6.26
N ARG A 51 -8.58 -6.99 -6.04
CA ARG A 51 -8.02 -8.13 -5.31
C ARG A 51 -8.57 -8.20 -3.89
N ASP A 52 -8.55 -7.09 -3.17
CA ASP A 52 -8.92 -7.05 -1.75
C ASP A 52 -10.42 -7.31 -1.58
N ALA A 53 -11.25 -6.74 -2.46
CA ALA A 53 -12.67 -7.06 -2.51
C ALA A 53 -12.95 -8.53 -2.86
N ALA A 54 -12.23 -9.11 -3.83
CA ALA A 54 -12.39 -10.53 -4.18
C ALA A 54 -12.03 -11.45 -3.00
N LEU A 55 -10.96 -11.15 -2.27
CA LEU A 55 -10.55 -11.90 -1.08
C LEU A 55 -11.58 -11.77 0.05
N SER A 56 -12.14 -10.58 0.25
CA SER A 56 -13.23 -10.35 1.21
C SER A 56 -14.48 -11.18 0.86
N ILE A 57 -14.90 -11.17 -0.42
CA ILE A 57 -16.03 -11.98 -0.90
C ILE A 57 -15.75 -13.49 -0.71
N ALA A 58 -14.55 -13.96 -1.07
CA ALA A 58 -14.16 -15.35 -0.89
C ALA A 58 -14.19 -15.79 0.59
N ALA A 59 -13.73 -14.94 1.50
CA ALA A 59 -13.76 -15.21 2.94
C ALA A 59 -15.18 -15.29 3.51
N SER A 60 -16.12 -14.52 2.96
CA SER A 60 -17.54 -14.56 3.37
C SER A 60 -18.28 -15.82 2.90
N GLY A 61 -17.74 -16.57 1.93
CA GLY A 61 -18.39 -17.74 1.34
C GLY A 61 -19.59 -17.42 0.44
N ILE A 62 -19.93 -16.15 0.25
CA ILE A 62 -21.04 -15.70 -0.60
C ILE A 62 -20.45 -15.30 -1.96
N THR A 63 -20.76 -16.01 -3.03
CA THR A 63 -20.30 -15.67 -4.40
C THR A 63 -21.10 -14.50 -5.02
N GLY A 64 -21.40 -13.48 -4.21
CA GLY A 64 -22.18 -12.31 -4.60
C GLY A 64 -21.33 -11.17 -5.16
N THR A 65 -22.00 -10.15 -5.71
CA THR A 65 -21.36 -8.93 -6.21
C THR A 65 -21.39 -7.84 -5.14
N VAL A 66 -20.23 -7.32 -4.74
CA VAL A 66 -20.14 -6.04 -4.02
C VAL A 66 -20.21 -4.92 -5.06
N GLY A 67 -20.93 -3.84 -4.76
CA GLY A 67 -21.04 -2.70 -5.67
C GLY A 67 -19.65 -2.20 -6.07
N GLU A 68 -19.41 -2.02 -7.37
CA GLU A 68 -18.18 -1.42 -7.89
C GLU A 68 -18.00 -0.03 -7.24
N PRO A 69 -16.82 0.31 -6.71
CA PRO A 69 -16.55 1.68 -6.27
C PRO A 69 -16.87 2.63 -7.41
N GLN A 70 -17.77 3.58 -7.20
CA GLN A 70 -18.12 4.53 -8.27
C GLN A 70 -16.91 5.40 -8.57
N GLU A 71 -16.28 5.10 -9.71
CA GLU A 71 -15.41 6.04 -10.41
C GLU A 71 -16.24 7.30 -10.71
N PRO A 72 -15.77 8.52 -10.40
CA PRO A 72 -16.56 9.75 -10.56
C PRO A 72 -17.10 9.85 -11.99
N GLU A 73 -18.42 9.71 -12.13
CA GLU A 73 -19.07 9.39 -13.41
C GLU A 73 -18.95 10.51 -14.46
N ALA A 74 -18.49 10.13 -15.65
CA ALA A 74 -18.76 10.82 -16.91
C ALA A 74 -19.97 10.18 -17.62
N HIS A 75 -20.88 11.02 -18.12
CA HIS A 75 -22.22 10.68 -18.63
C HIS A 75 -22.29 9.58 -19.73
N PRO A 76 -23.35 8.72 -19.74
CA PRO A 76 -23.46 7.60 -20.68
C PRO A 76 -24.35 7.89 -21.91
N THR A 77 -24.10 7.17 -23.01
CA THR A 77 -25.06 6.97 -24.12
C THR A 77 -25.29 5.47 -24.36
N ALA A 78 -26.55 5.15 -24.65
CA ALA A 78 -27.10 3.81 -24.78
C ALA A 78 -27.14 3.35 -26.24
N ASN A 79 -26.86 2.07 -26.52
CA ASN A 79 -27.76 1.16 -27.27
C ASN A 79 -27.11 -0.22 -27.54
N GLY A 80 -27.96 -1.23 -27.75
CA GLY A 80 -27.61 -2.32 -28.68
C GLY A 80 -27.70 -3.74 -28.12
N SER A 81 -28.87 -4.34 -28.27
CA SER A 81 -29.21 -5.73 -27.94
C SER A 81 -28.86 -6.72 -29.05
N ARG A 82 -29.05 -8.02 -28.73
CA ARG A 82 -29.49 -9.10 -29.63
C ARG A 82 -28.38 -9.88 -30.38
N ILE A 83 -28.14 -11.12 -29.93
CA ILE A 83 -28.14 -12.34 -30.75
C ILE A 83 -27.99 -13.53 -29.78
N GLU A 84 -28.97 -14.42 -29.84
CA GLU A 84 -29.08 -15.64 -29.06
C GLU A 84 -29.23 -16.80 -30.06
N ARG A 85 -28.71 -17.97 -29.67
CA ARG A 85 -28.93 -19.31 -30.25
C ARG A 85 -28.04 -19.73 -31.42
N LEU A 86 -27.07 -20.59 -31.12
CA LEU A 86 -26.73 -21.85 -31.80
C LEU A 86 -25.63 -22.55 -30.96
N PHE A 87 -25.47 -23.87 -31.15
CA PHE A 87 -24.33 -24.71 -30.69
C PHE A 87 -24.49 -25.53 -29.40
N GLY A 88 -25.41 -26.50 -29.44
CA GLY A 88 -25.44 -27.68 -28.55
C GLY A 88 -24.62 -28.88 -29.07
N ARG A 89 -23.38 -28.67 -29.56
CA ARG A 89 -22.58 -29.76 -30.16
C ARG A 89 -21.05 -29.63 -30.00
N LEU A 90 -20.57 -29.06 -28.89
CA LEU A 90 -19.20 -28.52 -28.77
C LEU A 90 -18.21 -29.26 -27.84
N GLU A 91 -18.55 -30.39 -27.23
CA GLU A 91 -17.62 -31.05 -26.28
C GLU A 91 -16.52 -31.87 -26.96
N ILE A 92 -16.79 -32.47 -28.13
CA ILE A 92 -15.80 -33.26 -28.87
C ILE A 92 -14.68 -32.35 -29.43
N TRP A 93 -14.99 -31.10 -29.81
CA TRP A 93 -14.02 -30.19 -30.45
C TRP A 93 -12.95 -29.69 -29.46
N ARG A 94 -13.28 -29.58 -28.17
CA ARG A 94 -12.34 -29.12 -27.13
C ARG A 94 -11.21 -30.11 -26.87
N LEU A 95 -11.52 -31.41 -26.89
CA LEU A 95 -10.50 -32.46 -26.75
C LEU A 95 -9.51 -32.45 -27.93
N TRP A 96 -9.99 -32.19 -29.15
CA TRP A 96 -9.13 -32.10 -30.33
C TRP A 96 -8.18 -30.89 -30.30
N ILE A 97 -8.63 -29.72 -29.83
CA ILE A 97 -7.77 -28.53 -29.73
C ILE A 97 -6.65 -28.74 -28.70
N VAL A 98 -6.98 -29.26 -27.51
CA VAL A 98 -5.98 -29.50 -26.46
C VAL A 98 -4.95 -30.53 -26.93
N THR A 99 -5.40 -31.58 -27.61
CA THR A 99 -4.49 -32.60 -28.16
C THR A 99 -3.57 -32.02 -29.22
N LEU A 100 -4.10 -31.19 -30.14
CA LEU A 100 -3.28 -30.50 -31.15
C LEU A 100 -2.28 -29.52 -30.54
N ALA A 101 -2.66 -28.76 -29.52
CA ALA A 101 -1.77 -27.83 -28.83
C ALA A 101 -0.60 -28.56 -28.14
N LEU A 102 -0.88 -29.68 -27.47
CA LEU A 102 0.15 -30.49 -26.83
C LEU A 102 1.11 -31.12 -27.86
N VAL A 103 0.58 -31.64 -28.98
CA VAL A 103 1.41 -32.19 -30.06
C VAL A 103 2.29 -31.11 -30.69
N ALA A 104 1.75 -29.91 -30.92
CA ALA A 104 2.53 -28.78 -31.44
C ALA A 104 3.65 -28.36 -30.49
N LEU A 105 3.38 -28.34 -29.18
CA LEU A 105 4.37 -27.97 -28.16
C LEU A 105 5.48 -29.02 -28.04
N LEU A 106 5.13 -30.31 -28.16
CA LEU A 106 6.09 -31.41 -28.24
C LEU A 106 6.95 -31.36 -29.51
N LEU A 107 6.35 -31.05 -30.67
CA LEU A 107 7.08 -30.86 -31.92
C LEU A 107 8.02 -29.66 -31.86
N MET A 108 7.59 -28.54 -31.27
CA MET A 108 8.44 -27.36 -31.08
C MET A 108 9.64 -27.64 -30.17
N LYS A 109 9.49 -28.51 -29.16
CA LYS A 109 10.60 -28.99 -28.34
C LYS A 109 11.55 -29.92 -29.11
N LEU A 110 11.02 -30.86 -29.88
CA LEU A 110 11.82 -31.77 -30.70
C LEU A 110 12.59 -31.06 -31.82
N LEU A 111 12.03 -29.97 -32.36
CA LEU A 111 12.66 -29.13 -33.38
C LEU A 111 13.66 -28.11 -32.81
N GLY A 112 13.87 -28.06 -31.50
CA GLY A 112 14.85 -27.15 -30.87
C GLY A 112 14.48 -25.67 -30.91
N VAL A 113 13.19 -25.33 -31.12
CA VAL A 113 12.73 -23.93 -31.25
C VAL A 113 12.56 -23.26 -29.87
N VAL A 114 12.56 -24.04 -28.77
CA VAL A 114 12.45 -23.54 -27.40
C VAL A 114 13.74 -23.83 -26.61
N THR A 115 14.86 -23.34 -27.11
CA THR A 115 16.10 -23.21 -26.35
C THR A 115 16.47 -21.73 -26.32
N ASN A 116 16.67 -21.17 -25.11
CA ASN A 116 17.24 -19.84 -24.81
C ASN A 116 16.24 -18.68 -24.57
N PHE A 117 15.30 -18.84 -23.63
CA PHE A 117 14.54 -17.68 -23.08
C PHE A 117 14.98 -17.30 -21.64
N PHE A 118 16.05 -17.91 -21.15
CA PHE A 118 16.70 -17.57 -19.87
C PHE A 118 18.23 -17.42 -20.07
N ASP A 119 18.64 -16.69 -21.11
CA ASP A 119 19.95 -16.03 -21.08
C ASP A 119 19.75 -14.76 -20.26
N GLU A 120 20.40 -14.68 -19.09
CA GLU A 120 20.66 -13.40 -18.42
C GLU A 120 21.29 -12.47 -19.45
N PRO A 121 20.72 -11.28 -19.71
CA PRO A 121 21.34 -10.35 -20.64
C PRO A 121 22.73 -10.00 -20.10
N GLU A 122 23.78 -10.27 -20.90
CA GLU A 122 25.09 -9.67 -20.70
C GLU A 122 24.89 -8.17 -20.53
N ASP A 123 25.27 -7.67 -19.35
CA ASP A 123 25.36 -6.25 -19.02
C ASP A 123 26.19 -5.56 -20.11
N ASP A 124 25.49 -4.89 -21.04
CA ASP A 124 26.07 -4.41 -22.28
C ASP A 124 26.90 -3.14 -22.10
N GLY A 125 27.34 -2.82 -20.89
CA GLY A 125 28.20 -1.67 -20.62
C GLY A 125 27.63 -0.34 -21.13
N ARG A 126 26.34 -0.26 -21.53
CA ARG A 126 25.66 1.02 -21.66
C ARG A 126 25.58 1.56 -20.26
N ARG A 127 26.55 2.43 -19.96
CA ARG A 127 26.36 3.54 -19.03
C ARG A 127 24.95 4.05 -19.30
N VAL A 128 24.02 3.71 -18.41
CA VAL A 128 22.76 4.42 -18.29
C VAL A 128 23.21 5.86 -18.19
N VAL A 129 22.99 6.62 -19.26
CA VAL A 129 23.19 8.06 -19.23
C VAL A 129 22.25 8.47 -18.13
N SER A 130 22.80 8.72 -16.94
CA SER A 130 22.06 9.36 -15.86
C SER A 130 21.47 10.57 -16.54
N LYS A 131 20.15 10.59 -16.72
CA LYS A 131 19.50 11.84 -17.07
C LYS A 131 20.06 12.83 -16.07
N ASP A 132 20.74 13.87 -16.55
CA ASP A 132 21.13 14.98 -15.71
C ASP A 132 19.81 15.60 -15.28
N TYR A 133 19.24 15.06 -14.20
CA TYR A 133 18.10 15.62 -13.49
C TYR A 133 18.64 16.96 -12.98
N THR A 134 18.42 18.02 -13.76
CA THR A 134 18.78 19.39 -13.38
C THR A 134 17.80 19.80 -12.30
N TRP A 135 18.10 19.33 -11.11
CA TRP A 135 17.29 19.47 -9.93
C TRP A 135 17.10 20.95 -9.60
N ASN A 136 15.85 21.36 -9.40
CA ASN A 136 15.53 22.74 -9.08
C ASN A 136 15.78 23.01 -7.59
N GLY A 137 16.96 23.53 -7.25
CA GLY A 137 17.33 23.78 -5.86
C GLY A 137 16.39 24.69 -5.08
N ALA A 138 15.65 25.57 -5.77
CA ALA A 138 14.64 26.39 -5.12
C ALA A 138 13.50 25.57 -4.47
N ARG A 139 13.13 24.41 -5.04
CA ARG A 139 12.03 23.58 -4.52
C ARG A 139 12.41 22.96 -3.17
N VAL A 140 13.64 22.49 -3.04
CA VAL A 140 14.07 21.82 -1.81
C VAL A 140 14.46 22.78 -0.70
N ASP A 141 14.86 24.01 -1.06
CA ASP A 141 14.97 25.10 -0.11
C ASP A 141 13.61 25.49 0.51
N GLU A 142 12.48 25.12 -0.11
CA GLU A 142 11.13 25.26 0.47
C GLU A 142 10.71 24.02 1.27
N VAL A 143 10.92 22.82 0.71
CA VAL A 143 10.45 21.57 1.32
C VAL A 143 11.18 21.24 2.62
N VAL A 144 12.51 21.39 2.67
CA VAL A 144 13.29 20.97 3.85
C VAL A 144 12.93 21.78 5.09
N PRO A 145 12.83 23.13 5.04
CA PRO A 145 12.33 23.91 6.17
C PRO A 145 10.90 23.56 6.58
N ALA A 146 10.03 23.21 5.63
CA ALA A 146 8.66 22.80 5.96
C ALA A 146 8.61 21.44 6.69
N LEU A 147 9.51 20.51 6.37
CA LEU A 147 9.61 19.19 7.01
C LEU A 147 10.38 19.18 8.33
N PHE A 148 11.39 20.03 8.45
CA PHE A 148 12.34 19.99 9.56
C PHE A 148 12.41 21.31 10.34
N GLY A 149 11.54 22.28 10.04
CA GLY A 149 11.49 23.61 10.64
C GLY A 149 12.41 24.63 9.96
N GLU A 150 12.05 25.92 10.05
CA GLU A 150 12.64 27.09 9.35
C GLU A 150 14.19 27.18 9.38
N SER A 151 14.83 26.66 10.42
CA SER A 151 16.28 26.74 10.59
C SER A 151 17.05 25.55 10.00
N PHE A 152 16.36 24.56 9.44
CA PHE A 152 16.96 23.33 8.93
C PHE A 152 17.09 23.41 7.40
N THR A 153 18.33 23.37 6.93
CA THR A 153 18.68 23.51 5.50
C THR A 153 18.96 22.16 4.86
N TYR A 154 18.82 22.05 3.54
CA TYR A 154 19.19 20.84 2.81
C TYR A 154 20.65 20.43 3.00
N GLU A 155 21.60 21.37 3.04
CA GLU A 155 23.01 21.08 3.32
C GLU A 155 23.24 20.42 4.69
N ARG A 156 22.41 20.80 5.68
CA ARG A 156 22.43 20.19 7.01
C ARG A 156 21.82 18.79 6.97
N LEU A 157 20.73 18.59 6.21
CA LEU A 157 20.12 17.29 5.98
C LEU A 157 21.13 16.32 5.35
N LYS A 158 21.75 16.73 4.24
CA LYS A 158 22.74 15.94 3.50
C LYS A 158 23.95 15.56 4.35
N ARG A 159 24.41 16.46 5.23
CA ARG A 159 25.50 16.17 6.16
C ARG A 159 25.09 15.20 7.27
N ALA A 160 23.86 15.30 7.77
CA ALA A 160 23.36 14.42 8.83
C ALA A 160 23.07 13.01 8.30
N ASN A 161 22.42 12.91 7.14
CA ASN A 161 22.06 11.65 6.52
C ASN A 161 22.02 11.81 4.98
N PRO A 162 23.14 11.53 4.29
CA PRO A 162 23.21 11.72 2.83
C PRO A 162 22.28 10.77 2.07
N ALA A 163 22.09 9.54 2.55
CA ALA A 163 21.22 8.56 1.91
C ALA A 163 19.75 9.01 1.94
N PHE A 164 19.26 9.44 3.10
CA PHE A 164 17.90 9.98 3.20
C PHE A 164 17.73 11.26 2.37
N ALA A 165 18.74 12.14 2.35
CA ALA A 165 18.68 13.37 1.57
C ALA A 165 18.53 13.10 0.06
N GLU A 166 19.25 12.09 -0.46
CA GLU A 166 19.17 11.65 -1.85
C GLU A 166 17.81 11.02 -2.18
N GLU A 167 17.31 10.12 -1.33
CA GLU A 167 15.98 9.51 -1.50
C GLU A 167 14.84 10.52 -1.41
N LEU A 168 14.91 11.45 -0.45
CA LEU A 168 13.93 12.54 -0.31
C LEU A 168 13.86 13.34 -1.62
N ILE A 169 15.00 13.68 -2.20
CA ILE A 169 15.06 14.38 -3.49
C ILE A 169 14.44 13.56 -4.60
N SER A 170 14.78 12.27 -4.67
CA SER A 170 14.24 11.38 -5.69
C SER A 170 12.71 11.28 -5.60
N GLY A 171 12.17 11.33 -4.38
CA GLY A 171 10.72 11.33 -4.12
C GLY A 171 10.00 12.64 -4.49
N ILE A 172 10.70 13.77 -4.54
CA ILE A 172 10.16 15.10 -4.91
C ILE A 172 10.30 15.37 -6.43
N GLY A 173 10.35 14.29 -7.23
CA GLY A 173 10.73 14.35 -8.65
C GLY A 173 9.95 15.36 -9.51
N ASP A 174 10.58 15.76 -10.61
CA ASP A 174 10.20 16.89 -11.48
C ASP A 174 8.77 16.83 -12.08
N GLU A 175 8.10 15.68 -12.04
CA GLU A 175 6.85 15.41 -12.76
C GLU A 175 5.58 15.77 -11.96
N TYR A 176 5.70 15.90 -10.63
CA TYR A 176 4.58 16.22 -9.76
C TYR A 176 4.69 17.69 -9.33
N GLY A 177 3.69 18.51 -9.65
CA GLY A 177 3.67 19.96 -9.41
C GLY A 177 3.52 20.36 -7.93
N ASP A 178 2.42 21.03 -7.58
CA ASP A 178 2.15 21.60 -6.24
C ASP A 178 2.10 20.58 -5.08
N THR A 179 2.37 19.29 -5.32
CA THR A 179 2.31 18.20 -4.33
C THR A 179 3.67 17.82 -3.73
N ASP A 180 4.74 18.55 -4.04
CA ASP A 180 6.08 18.26 -3.51
C ASP A 180 6.13 18.09 -2.00
N LEU A 181 5.53 19.05 -1.28
CA LEU A 181 5.56 19.03 0.17
C LEU A 181 4.76 17.85 0.73
N GLU A 182 3.64 17.50 0.11
CA GLU A 182 2.83 16.35 0.50
C GLU A 182 3.59 15.05 0.25
N ASN A 183 4.19 14.88 -0.92
CA ASN A 183 5.03 13.73 -1.26
C ASN A 183 6.23 13.61 -0.31
N ALA A 184 6.90 14.72 -0.02
CA ALA A 184 8.03 14.76 0.88
C ALA A 184 7.62 14.40 2.33
N ARG A 185 6.46 14.88 2.78
CA ARG A 185 5.92 14.56 4.11
C ARG A 185 5.45 13.11 4.20
N SER A 186 4.82 12.61 3.14
CA SER A 186 4.47 11.19 2.98
C SER A 186 5.72 10.33 3.12
N PHE A 187 6.77 10.64 2.36
CA PHE A 187 8.05 9.94 2.43
C PHE A 187 8.66 9.98 3.83
N LEU A 188 8.72 11.16 4.47
CA LEU A 188 9.22 11.31 5.85
C LEU A 188 8.45 10.40 6.83
N ARG A 189 7.11 10.47 6.83
CA ARG A 189 6.26 9.71 7.76
C ARG A 189 6.35 8.20 7.53
N SER A 190 6.31 7.76 6.28
CA SER A 190 6.51 6.35 5.90
C SER A 190 7.87 5.85 6.37
N THR A 191 8.93 6.64 6.22
CA THR A 191 10.27 6.23 6.64
C THR A 191 10.39 6.16 8.16
N MET A 192 9.77 7.09 8.90
CA MET A 192 9.69 7.02 10.36
C MET A 192 8.96 5.76 10.83
N MET A 193 7.83 5.42 10.20
CA MET A 193 7.06 4.21 10.54
C MET A 193 7.81 2.92 10.19
N ASN A 194 8.51 2.87 9.05
CA ASN A 194 9.30 1.71 8.66
C ASN A 194 10.53 1.49 9.56
N SER A 195 11.02 2.54 10.21
CA SER A 195 12.17 2.47 11.12
C SER A 195 11.82 1.97 12.53
N ARG A 196 10.52 1.87 12.88
CA ARG A 196 10.05 1.61 14.25
C ARG A 196 10.59 0.35 14.90
N ALA A 197 10.85 -0.69 14.11
CA ALA A 197 11.36 -1.97 14.59
C ALA A 197 12.79 -1.86 15.17
N PHE A 198 13.52 -0.80 14.82
CA PHE A 198 14.90 -0.56 15.22
C PHE A 198 15.03 0.51 16.32
N LEU A 199 13.92 1.12 16.74
CA LEU A 199 13.94 2.19 17.72
C LEU A 199 14.11 1.65 19.14
N PRO A 200 14.88 2.36 19.99
CA PRO A 200 14.81 2.11 21.41
C PRO A 200 13.43 2.47 21.94
N ARG A 201 13.09 1.92 23.13
CA ARG A 201 11.73 2.01 23.67
C ARG A 201 11.25 3.45 23.87
N THR A 202 12.14 4.35 24.26
CA THR A 202 11.79 5.76 24.52
C THR A 202 11.32 6.45 23.25
N GLU A 203 12.06 6.26 22.16
CA GLU A 203 11.81 6.81 20.84
C GLU A 203 10.59 6.15 20.20
N LEU A 204 10.41 4.84 20.40
CA LEU A 204 9.20 4.14 19.96
C LEU A 204 7.94 4.71 20.63
N LEU A 205 8.00 5.03 21.93
CA LEU A 205 6.90 5.70 22.62
C LEU A 205 6.66 7.13 22.11
N GLN A 206 7.71 7.86 21.72
CA GLN A 206 7.55 9.17 21.07
C GLN A 206 6.87 9.02 19.70
N LEU A 207 7.29 8.04 18.90
CA LEU A 207 6.65 7.74 17.61
C LEU A 207 5.18 7.41 17.76
N SER A 208 4.83 6.57 18.73
CA SER A 208 3.44 6.21 18.99
C SER A 208 2.58 7.41 19.39
N ARG A 209 3.12 8.40 20.09
CA ARG A 209 2.41 9.67 20.36
C ARG A 209 2.22 10.49 19.09
N LEU A 210 3.27 10.59 18.28
CA LEU A 210 3.19 11.30 17.00
C LEU A 210 2.19 10.64 16.04
N GLN A 211 2.20 9.30 15.94
CA GLN A 211 1.23 8.53 15.17
C GLN A 211 -0.20 8.75 15.67
N LEU A 212 -0.40 8.84 16.99
CA LEU A 212 -1.70 9.18 17.55
C LEU A 212 -2.16 10.58 17.12
N SER A 213 -1.25 11.57 17.04
CA SER A 213 -1.56 12.90 16.48
C SER A 213 -1.93 12.82 14.99
N TRP A 214 -1.22 12.03 14.18
CA TRP A 214 -1.57 11.80 12.77
C TRP A 214 -2.95 11.16 12.61
N LEU A 215 -3.27 10.15 13.41
CA LEU A 215 -4.56 9.45 13.34
C LEU A 215 -5.72 10.36 13.75
N ARG A 216 -5.52 11.23 14.75
CA ARG A 216 -6.55 12.19 15.17
C ARG A 216 -6.83 13.22 14.08
N ALA A 217 -5.79 13.77 13.46
CA ALA A 217 -5.95 14.67 12.31
C ALA A 217 -6.62 13.95 11.12
N ALA A 218 -6.18 12.73 10.80
CA ALA A 218 -6.77 11.92 9.74
C ALA A 218 -8.25 11.60 9.98
N ARG A 219 -8.66 11.37 11.23
CA ARG A 219 -10.07 11.14 11.58
C ARG A 219 -10.94 12.36 11.29
N GLU A 220 -10.42 13.57 11.46
CA GLU A 220 -11.13 14.82 11.15
C GLU A 220 -11.28 15.03 9.63
N GLU A 221 -10.31 14.56 8.84
CA GLU A 221 -10.32 14.64 7.38
C GLU A 221 -11.14 13.54 6.70
N GLY A 222 -11.24 12.36 7.32
CA GLY A 222 -12.13 11.28 6.89
C GLY A 222 -11.44 9.96 6.49
N GLY A 223 -12.20 9.08 5.83
CA GLY A 223 -11.86 7.67 5.67
C GLY A 223 -10.55 7.39 4.94
N THR A 224 -10.21 8.14 3.88
CA THR A 224 -8.98 7.91 3.12
C THR A 224 -7.73 8.22 3.94
N ALA A 225 -7.65 9.39 4.57
CA ALA A 225 -6.51 9.73 5.44
C ALA A 225 -6.34 8.70 6.58
N CYS A 226 -7.44 8.26 7.19
CA CYS A 226 -7.41 7.23 8.21
C CYS A 226 -6.82 5.90 7.71
N ARG A 227 -7.19 5.45 6.49
CA ARG A 227 -6.60 4.25 5.89
C ARG A 227 -5.10 4.43 5.66
N GLU A 228 -4.69 5.57 5.12
CA GLU A 228 -3.28 5.86 4.84
C GLU A 228 -2.42 5.84 6.11
N VAL A 229 -2.87 6.48 7.19
CA VAL A 229 -2.13 6.50 8.45
C VAL A 229 -2.10 5.13 9.12
N THR A 230 -3.21 4.39 9.14
CA THR A 230 -3.25 3.04 9.75
C THR A 230 -2.58 1.96 8.91
N GLY A 231 -2.35 2.22 7.61
CA GLY A 231 -1.58 1.39 6.69
C GLY A 231 -0.12 1.82 6.53
N HIS A 232 0.26 2.97 7.10
CA HIS A 232 1.60 3.57 7.02
C HIS A 232 2.07 3.90 5.58
N SER A 233 1.13 4.14 4.65
CA SER A 233 1.41 4.34 3.23
C SER A 233 1.50 5.82 2.82
N TYR A 234 0.59 6.66 3.31
CA TYR A 234 0.56 8.11 3.09
C TYR A 234 0.53 8.56 1.61
N PHE A 235 0.12 7.71 0.66
CA PHE A 235 0.16 8.05 -0.78
C PHE A 235 -1.04 8.91 -1.20
N ASP A 236 -2.23 8.58 -0.70
CA ASP A 236 -3.49 9.21 -1.13
C ASP A 236 -4.11 10.11 -0.05
N GLY A 237 -3.31 10.51 0.96
CA GLY A 237 -3.79 11.30 2.09
C GLY A 237 -2.74 11.48 3.17
N VAL A 238 -2.17 12.69 3.25
CA VAL A 238 -1.25 13.08 4.31
C VAL A 238 -1.99 14.05 5.24
N PRO A 239 -2.39 13.63 6.45
CA PRO A 239 -3.20 14.50 7.30
C PRO A 239 -2.43 15.76 7.69
N MET A 240 -3.13 16.89 7.60
CA MET A 240 -2.67 18.20 8.01
C MET A 240 -2.67 18.28 9.54
N LEU A 241 -1.49 18.50 10.10
CA LEU A 241 -1.34 18.68 11.53
C LEU A 241 -1.62 20.12 11.94
N ASP A 242 -2.16 20.30 13.15
CA ASP A 242 -2.11 21.60 13.80
C ASP A 242 -0.66 22.04 14.05
N LYS A 243 -0.49 23.33 14.38
CA LYS A 243 0.85 23.92 14.57
C LYS A 243 1.66 23.23 15.67
N ALA A 244 1.02 22.75 16.74
CA ALA A 244 1.72 22.13 17.85
C ALA A 244 2.22 20.74 17.47
N ALA A 245 1.35 19.92 16.87
CA ALA A 245 1.70 18.59 16.39
C ALA A 245 2.72 18.63 15.24
N LEU A 246 2.62 19.60 14.33
CA LEU A 246 3.63 19.80 13.28
C LEU A 246 4.99 20.17 13.87
N SER A 247 5.01 21.05 14.88
CA SER A 247 6.26 21.42 15.55
C SER A 247 6.90 20.22 16.27
N GLU A 248 6.09 19.33 16.84
CA GLU A 248 6.56 18.08 17.46
C GLU A 248 7.12 17.11 16.40
N GLU A 249 6.40 16.90 15.28
CA GLU A 249 6.86 16.09 14.13
C GLU A 249 8.24 16.56 13.65
N GLN A 250 8.37 17.86 13.39
CA GLN A 250 9.62 18.45 12.93
C GLN A 250 10.76 18.28 13.95
N ALA A 251 10.47 18.35 15.25
CA ALA A 251 11.47 18.13 16.29
C ALA A 251 11.98 16.69 16.32
N ILE A 252 11.06 15.73 16.29
CA ILE A 252 11.40 14.30 16.24
C ILE A 252 12.17 13.99 14.95
N ALA A 253 11.72 14.50 13.80
CA ALA A 253 12.40 14.28 12.52
C ALA A 253 13.85 14.79 12.54
N ARG A 254 14.11 15.98 13.10
CA ARG A 254 15.47 16.53 13.24
C ARG A 254 16.36 15.72 14.18
N GLU A 255 15.80 15.20 15.26
CA GLU A 255 16.55 14.38 16.21
C GLU A 255 16.91 13.02 15.58
N TRP A 256 15.95 12.44 14.88
CA TRP A 256 16.10 11.11 14.32
C TRP A 256 17.02 11.07 13.13
N ILE A 257 16.92 12.04 12.22
CA ILE A 257 17.74 12.08 11.00
C ILE A 257 19.25 12.01 11.29
N ALA A 258 19.67 12.46 12.48
CA ALA A 258 21.05 12.40 12.93
C ALA A 258 21.43 11.08 13.65
N SER A 259 20.46 10.30 14.12
CA SER A 259 20.68 9.19 15.06
C SER A 259 20.24 7.82 14.54
N ILE A 260 19.32 7.78 13.58
CA ILE A 260 18.73 6.55 13.04
C ILE A 260 19.13 6.38 11.58
N ASP A 261 19.54 5.17 11.24
CA ASP A 261 19.74 4.76 9.86
C ASP A 261 18.35 4.56 9.22
N PHE A 262 17.86 5.58 8.50
CA PHE A 262 16.55 5.59 7.85
C PHE A 262 16.44 4.62 6.67
N VAL A 263 17.54 4.00 6.24
CA VAL A 263 17.50 3.04 5.14
C VAL A 263 16.79 1.79 5.64
N PRO A 264 15.61 1.43 5.08
CA PRO A 264 14.88 0.25 5.51
C PRO A 264 15.74 -0.98 5.27
N LYS A 265 16.35 -1.51 6.33
CA LYS A 265 16.92 -2.85 6.29
C LYS A 265 15.72 -3.76 6.23
N GLY A 266 15.62 -4.56 5.16
CA GLY A 266 14.52 -5.49 4.96
C GLY A 266 14.21 -6.19 6.27
N VAL A 267 13.06 -5.90 6.86
CA VAL A 267 12.69 -6.47 8.14
C VAL A 267 12.35 -7.92 7.85
N ASP A 268 13.12 -8.85 8.39
CA ASP A 268 12.76 -10.27 8.38
C ASP A 268 11.33 -10.40 8.91
N ASN A 269 10.48 -11.13 8.18
CA ASN A 269 9.03 -11.21 8.35
C ASN A 269 8.55 -10.83 9.76
N PRO A 270 7.68 -9.80 9.89
CA PRO A 270 7.26 -9.33 11.20
C PRO A 270 6.74 -10.51 12.03
N GLU A 271 7.27 -10.63 13.24
CA GLU A 271 6.87 -11.67 14.19
C GLU A 271 5.34 -11.71 14.27
N PRO A 272 4.69 -12.89 14.30
CA PRO A 272 3.24 -12.99 14.33
C PRO A 272 2.64 -12.05 15.36
N GLN A 273 1.56 -11.33 14.99
CA GLN A 273 0.87 -10.40 15.89
C GLN A 273 0.62 -11.08 17.25
N ARG A 274 1.28 -10.54 18.29
CA ARG A 274 1.07 -11.04 19.66
C ARG A 274 -0.31 -10.62 20.13
N ALA A 275 -0.93 -11.48 20.93
CA ALA A 275 -2.22 -11.19 21.53
C ALA A 275 -2.19 -9.86 22.31
N LEU A 276 -3.24 -9.05 22.13
CA LEU A 276 -3.40 -7.78 22.85
C LEU A 276 -3.50 -8.06 24.35
N PRO A 277 -2.81 -7.28 25.21
CA PRO A 277 -3.01 -7.38 26.65
C PRO A 277 -4.48 -7.16 27.01
N THR A 278 -4.98 -7.93 27.98
CA THR A 278 -6.40 -7.90 28.38
C THR A 278 -6.88 -6.50 28.80
N TRP A 279 -6.00 -5.75 29.48
CA TRP A 279 -6.29 -4.38 29.90
C TRP A 279 -6.43 -3.42 28.71
N THR A 280 -5.68 -3.66 27.63
CA THR A 280 -5.73 -2.87 26.41
C THR A 280 -7.03 -3.15 25.67
N MET A 281 -7.40 -4.42 25.52
CA MET A 281 -8.67 -4.83 24.91
C MET A 281 -9.88 -4.21 25.64
N ALA A 282 -9.88 -4.25 26.98
CA ALA A 282 -10.94 -3.65 27.79
C ALA A 282 -11.02 -2.12 27.64
N ALA A 283 -9.88 -1.44 27.47
CA ALA A 283 -9.83 0.00 27.24
C ALA A 283 -10.38 0.35 25.84
N VAL A 284 -9.97 -0.39 24.80
CA VAL A 284 -10.46 -0.22 23.43
C VAL A 284 -11.97 -0.44 23.38
N GLN A 285 -12.48 -1.55 23.94
CA GLN A 285 -13.91 -1.85 24.00
C GLN A 285 -14.71 -0.73 24.68
N ARG A 286 -14.19 -0.16 25.78
CA ARG A 286 -14.86 0.94 26.47
C ARG A 286 -14.90 2.22 25.64
N SER A 287 -13.85 2.50 24.89
CA SER A 287 -13.73 3.70 24.05
C SER A 287 -14.59 3.61 22.79
N THR A 288 -14.56 2.47 22.09
CA THR A 288 -15.22 2.29 20.78
C THR A 288 -16.61 1.68 20.88
N GLY A 289 -16.95 1.02 21.99
CA GLY A 289 -18.20 0.26 22.14
C GLY A 289 -18.23 -1.08 21.39
N LEU A 290 -17.14 -1.44 20.70
CA LEU A 290 -17.03 -2.68 19.93
C LEU A 290 -16.71 -3.86 20.84
N ASP A 291 -17.24 -5.04 20.52
CA ASP A 291 -16.85 -6.28 21.18
C ASP A 291 -15.44 -6.74 20.72
N PRO A 292 -14.79 -7.66 21.46
CA PRO A 292 -13.45 -8.12 21.11
C PRO A 292 -13.30 -8.77 19.72
N ILE A 293 -14.36 -9.39 19.19
CA ILE A 293 -14.32 -10.01 17.85
C ILE A 293 -14.29 -8.90 16.79
N ALA A 294 -15.15 -7.90 16.92
CA ALA A 294 -15.17 -6.74 16.03
C ALA A 294 -13.86 -5.95 16.08
N ILE A 295 -13.28 -5.74 17.27
CA ILE A 295 -11.98 -5.06 17.43
C ILE A 295 -10.88 -5.79 16.64
N ASN A 296 -10.77 -7.10 16.81
CA ASN A 296 -9.76 -7.89 16.09
C ASN A 296 -10.02 -7.90 14.57
N ALA A 297 -11.28 -7.96 14.14
CA ALA A 297 -11.64 -7.88 12.73
C ALA A 297 -11.22 -6.54 12.09
N SER A 298 -11.47 -5.42 12.79
CA SER A 298 -11.06 -4.08 12.33
C SER A 298 -9.54 -3.93 12.26
N LEU A 299 -8.80 -4.51 13.21
CA LEU A 299 -7.33 -4.51 13.17
C LEU A 299 -6.76 -5.41 12.07
N ALA A 300 -7.47 -6.47 11.67
CA ALA A 300 -7.05 -7.38 10.61
C ALA A 300 -7.37 -6.88 9.20
N ASN A 301 -8.37 -5.99 9.05
CA ASN A 301 -8.79 -5.47 7.75
C ASN A 301 -8.39 -3.98 7.59
N LEU A 302 -7.47 -3.69 6.66
CA LEU A 302 -7.00 -2.32 6.36
C LEU A 302 -8.12 -1.38 5.90
N THR A 303 -9.20 -1.92 5.35
CA THR A 303 -10.33 -1.16 4.79
C THR A 303 -11.53 -1.05 5.73
N ASP A 304 -11.46 -1.63 6.92
CA ASP A 304 -12.55 -1.57 7.89
C ASP A 304 -12.79 -0.14 8.38
N GLN A 305 -14.05 0.29 8.37
CA GLN A 305 -14.42 1.66 8.74
C GLN A 305 -14.08 2.01 10.20
N HIS A 306 -13.99 1.01 11.09
CA HIS A 306 -13.68 1.22 12.51
C HIS A 306 -12.18 1.10 12.79
N ARG A 307 -11.35 0.72 11.81
CA ARG A 307 -9.90 0.53 12.00
C ARG A 307 -9.24 1.76 12.61
N CYS A 308 -9.59 2.95 12.13
CA CYS A 308 -8.99 4.20 12.61
C CYS A 308 -9.30 4.44 14.09
N ASP A 309 -10.57 4.38 14.49
CA ASP A 309 -10.99 4.58 15.88
C ASP A 309 -10.42 3.50 16.82
N VAL A 310 -10.38 2.25 16.36
CA VAL A 310 -9.77 1.14 17.11
C VAL A 310 -8.27 1.37 17.30
N THR A 311 -7.56 1.83 16.26
CA THR A 311 -6.12 2.12 16.33
C THR A 311 -5.83 3.30 17.26
N ILE A 312 -6.64 4.36 17.21
CA ILE A 312 -6.57 5.51 18.12
C ILE A 312 -6.75 5.04 19.57
N ALA A 313 -7.83 4.31 19.87
CA ALA A 313 -8.13 3.83 21.21
C ALA A 313 -7.05 2.87 21.73
N LEU A 314 -6.46 2.06 20.84
CA LEU A 314 -5.37 1.14 21.15
C LEU A 314 -4.09 1.90 21.53
N LEU A 315 -3.68 2.90 20.75
CA LEU A 315 -2.52 3.74 21.06
C LEU A 315 -2.75 4.54 22.34
N GLU A 316 -3.95 5.11 22.55
CA GLU A 316 -4.29 5.82 23.79
C GLU A 316 -4.16 4.92 25.01
N ALA A 317 -4.67 3.68 24.93
CA ALA A 317 -4.53 2.71 26.00
C ALA A 317 -3.05 2.39 26.27
N LEU A 318 -2.26 2.11 25.24
CA LEU A 318 -0.84 1.81 25.36
C LEU A 318 -0.03 2.96 25.97
N LEU A 319 -0.30 4.19 25.52
CA LEU A 319 0.38 5.39 25.99
C LEU A 319 -0.06 5.81 27.40
N ALA A 320 -1.24 5.40 27.87
CA ALA A 320 -1.68 5.60 29.26
C ALA A 320 -0.92 4.70 30.26
N ARG A 321 -0.30 3.61 29.79
CA ARG A 321 0.51 2.69 30.61
C ARG A 321 1.84 2.36 29.92
N PRO A 322 2.70 3.36 29.69
CA PRO A 322 3.88 3.22 28.83
C PRO A 322 4.89 2.19 29.35
N GLN A 323 4.94 1.93 30.66
CA GLN A 323 5.79 0.90 31.26
C GLN A 323 5.29 -0.54 31.00
N ASP A 324 3.98 -0.71 30.76
CA ASP A 324 3.35 -2.02 30.55
C ASP A 324 3.12 -2.33 29.07
N ALA A 325 3.26 -1.34 28.19
CA ALA A 325 3.09 -1.50 26.75
C ALA A 325 4.21 -2.38 26.15
N PRO A 326 3.91 -3.55 25.55
CA PRO A 326 4.94 -4.37 24.92
C PRO A 326 5.53 -3.65 23.70
N SER A 327 6.87 -3.59 23.58
CA SER A 327 7.51 -2.94 22.43
C SER A 327 7.09 -3.60 21.11
N SER A 328 6.93 -4.93 21.10
CA SER A 328 6.44 -5.67 19.93
C SER A 328 5.06 -5.19 19.45
N LEU A 329 4.19 -4.78 20.39
CA LEU A 329 2.86 -4.29 20.05
C LEU A 329 2.95 -2.86 19.48
N LEU A 330 3.75 -1.98 20.09
CA LEU A 330 4.02 -0.64 19.55
C LEU A 330 4.65 -0.67 18.16
N VAL A 331 5.45 -1.69 17.84
CA VAL A 331 6.00 -1.91 16.49
C VAL A 331 4.93 -2.42 15.50
N SER A 332 3.88 -3.09 15.96
CA SER A 332 2.89 -3.72 15.06
C SER A 332 1.67 -2.86 14.70
N ILE A 333 1.48 -1.76 15.42
CA ILE A 333 0.36 -0.82 15.23
C ILE A 333 0.75 0.29 14.26
#